data_AF-W4QD41-F1
#
_entry.id   AF-W4QD41-F1
#
_cell.length_a   1.000
_cell.length_b   1.000
_cell.length_c   1.000
_cell.angle_alpha   90.00
_cell.angle_beta   90.00
_cell.angle_gamma   90.00
#
_symmetry.space_group_name_H-M   'P 1'
#
loop_
_entity.id
_entity.type
_entity.pdbx_description
1 polymer ?
#
loop_
_entity_poly.entity_id
_entity_poly.type
_entity_poly.pdbx_seq_one_letter_code
_entity_poly.pdbx_strand_id
1 'polypeptide(L)'
;MIFHKDGFVNAPRKSHAMFFLSQYVRFGYLEDHPDYEAIAEKLIMTDLYEEVASEMNISIPDDDMQPFELKLDGAVFDPNDPIQSLEQYGG
;
A
#
# COMPACT_ATOMS: atom_id res chain seq x y z
N MET A 1 -6.47 18.50 -12.86
CA MET A 1 -6.93 17.38 -13.73
C MET A 1 -7.41 16.25 -12.81
N ILE A 2 -8.67 15.81 -12.91
CA ILE A 2 -9.32 14.99 -11.85
C ILE A 2 -8.62 13.64 -11.62
N PHE A 3 -8.16 12.98 -12.68
CA PHE A 3 -7.55 11.65 -12.59
C PHE A 3 -6.10 11.65 -12.08
N HIS A 4 -5.38 12.76 -12.25
CA HIS A 4 -4.01 12.92 -11.75
C HIS A 4 -3.98 13.37 -10.28
N LYS A 5 -4.96 14.21 -9.89
CA LYS A 5 -5.07 14.84 -8.55
C LYS A 5 -3.72 15.29 -8.01
N ASP A 6 -3.00 16.08 -8.81
CA ASP A 6 -1.71 16.67 -8.47
C ASP A 6 -0.64 15.66 -8.00
N GLY A 7 -0.65 14.45 -8.57
CA GLY A 7 0.32 13.39 -8.27
C GLY A 7 -0.19 12.38 -7.25
N PHE A 8 -1.23 12.73 -6.49
CA PHE A 8 -1.74 11.92 -5.38
C PHE A 8 -2.18 10.50 -5.80
N VAL A 9 -2.77 10.36 -7.00
CA VAL A 9 -3.30 9.09 -7.49
C VAL A 9 -2.21 8.18 -8.04
N ASN A 10 -1.16 8.77 -8.62
CA ASN A 10 -0.13 8.03 -9.34
C ASN A 10 1.05 7.63 -8.45
N ALA A 11 1.18 8.26 -7.28
CA ALA A 11 2.23 7.95 -6.32
C ALA A 11 2.14 6.49 -5.87
N PRO A 12 3.17 5.68 -6.15
CA PRO A 12 3.20 4.29 -5.74
C PRO A 12 3.34 4.21 -4.21
N ARG A 13 2.60 3.29 -3.59
CA ARG A 13 2.54 3.13 -2.13
C ARG A 13 2.89 1.70 -1.72
N LYS A 14 3.88 1.54 -0.84
CA LYS A 14 4.27 0.27 -0.23
C LYS A 14 3.13 -0.29 0.63
N SER A 15 2.39 0.56 1.35
CA SER A 15 1.23 0.11 2.14
C SER A 15 0.17 -0.60 1.32
N HIS A 16 -0.12 -0.08 0.12
CA HIS A 16 -1.08 -0.70 -0.78
C HIS A 16 -0.59 -2.08 -1.24
N ALA A 17 0.71 -2.22 -1.54
CA ALA A 17 1.29 -3.52 -1.89
C ALA A 17 1.16 -4.52 -0.74
N MET A 18 1.49 -4.10 0.49
CA MET A 18 1.33 -4.93 1.69
C MET A 18 -0.13 -5.32 1.92
N PHE A 19 -1.07 -4.41 1.72
CA PHE A 19 -2.51 -4.70 1.78
C PHE A 19 -2.92 -5.77 0.76
N PHE A 20 -2.50 -5.66 -0.51
CA PHE A 20 -2.84 -6.68 -1.51
C PHE A 20 -2.25 -8.05 -1.18
N LEU A 21 -1.00 -8.10 -0.70
CA LEU A 21 -0.38 -9.34 -0.26
C LEU A 21 -1.12 -9.95 0.94
N SER A 22 -1.61 -9.11 1.87
CA SER A 22 -2.43 -9.57 3.00
C SER A 22 -3.75 -10.17 2.51
N GLN A 23 -4.39 -9.54 1.52
CA GLN A 23 -5.61 -10.09 0.91
C GLN A 23 -5.35 -11.39 0.15
N TYR A 24 -4.18 -11.58 -0.47
CA TYR A 24 -3.84 -12.86 -1.09
C TYR A 24 -3.73 -14.00 -0.08
N VAL A 25 -3.22 -13.73 1.12
CA VAL A 25 -3.27 -14.70 2.22
C VAL A 25 -4.73 -14.95 2.65
N ARG A 26 -5.52 -13.88 2.84
CA ARG A 26 -6.94 -13.98 3.23
C ARG A 26 -7.77 -14.83 2.27
N PHE A 27 -7.53 -14.71 0.96
CA PHE A 27 -8.23 -15.47 -0.07
C PHE A 27 -7.60 -16.84 -0.39
N GLY A 28 -6.52 -17.23 0.30
CA GLY A 28 -5.86 -18.52 0.10
C GLY A 28 -5.03 -18.64 -1.18
N TYR A 29 -4.64 -17.51 -1.80
CA TYR A 29 -3.70 -17.50 -2.93
C TYR A 29 -2.23 -17.66 -2.48
N LEU A 30 -1.94 -17.33 -1.22
CA LEU A 30 -0.65 -17.55 -0.56
C LEU A 30 -0.88 -18.46 0.65
N GLU A 31 0.00 -19.45 0.82
CA GLU A 31 -0.12 -20.45 1.90
C GLU A 31 0.22 -19.90 3.28
N ASP A 32 1.11 -18.90 3.34
CA ASP A 32 1.58 -18.29 4.59
C ASP A 32 1.87 -16.80 4.37
N HIS A 33 2.07 -16.06 5.46
CA HIS A 33 2.42 -14.64 5.46
C HIS A 33 3.87 -14.46 4.96
N PRO A 34 4.11 -14.02 3.71
CA PRO A 34 5.46 -13.75 3.27
C PRO A 34 6.01 -12.49 3.96
N ASP A 35 7.30 -12.26 3.81
CA ASP A 35 7.92 -10.99 4.19
C ASP A 35 7.36 -9.84 3.34
N TYR A 36 6.27 -9.24 3.83
CA TYR A 36 5.50 -8.20 3.14
C TYR A 36 6.36 -6.97 2.85
N GLU A 37 7.19 -6.57 3.80
CA GLU A 37 8.05 -5.41 3.70
C GLU A 37 9.14 -5.65 2.64
N ALA A 38 9.84 -6.78 2.69
CA ALA A 38 10.88 -7.08 1.72
C ALA A 38 10.34 -7.26 0.29
N ILE A 39 9.11 -7.75 0.14
CA ILE A 39 8.46 -7.84 -1.18
C ILE A 39 8.02 -6.46 -1.65
N ALA A 40 7.41 -5.64 -0.80
CA ALA A 40 7.00 -4.29 -1.14
C ALA A 40 8.22 -3.43 -1.54
N GLU A 41 9.34 -3.55 -0.83
CA GLU A 41 10.58 -2.83 -1.15
C GLU A 41 11.13 -3.20 -2.53
N LYS A 42 11.03 -4.47 -2.92
CA LYS A 42 11.53 -4.94 -4.23
C LYS A 42 10.61 -4.58 -5.39
N LEU A 43 9.31 -4.50 -5.15
CA LEU A 43 8.30 -4.27 -6.20
C LEU A 43 8.03 -2.79 -6.41
N ILE A 44 8.03 -1.99 -5.33
CA ILE A 44 7.62 -0.59 -5.35
C ILE A 44 8.87 0.29 -5.35
N MET A 45 9.28 0.71 -6.56
CA MET A 45 10.42 1.60 -6.80
C MET A 45 10.02 3.06 -6.54
N THR A 46 9.79 3.42 -5.28
CA THR A 46 9.41 4.80 -4.88
C THR A 46 10.52 5.80 -5.20
N ASP A 47 11.78 5.41 -5.05
CA ASP A 47 12.97 6.18 -5.38
C ASP A 47 12.98 6.66 -6.84
N LEU A 48 12.74 5.75 -7.79
CA LEU A 48 12.67 6.08 -9.21
C LEU A 48 11.48 7.00 -9.52
N TYR A 49 10.34 6.78 -8.85
CA TYR A 49 9.18 7.66 -9.01
C TYR A 49 9.46 9.06 -8.48
N GLU A 50 10.12 9.17 -7.33
CA GLU A 50 10.47 10.44 -6.69
C GLU A 50 11.43 11.28 -7.54
N GLU A 51 12.41 10.63 -8.18
CA GLU A 51 13.32 11.28 -9.12
C GLU A 51 12.56 11.93 -10.28
N VAL A 52 11.71 11.16 -10.97
CA VAL A 52 10.94 11.65 -12.13
C VAL A 52 9.90 12.69 -11.71
N ALA A 53 9.20 12.48 -10.60
CA ALA A 53 8.22 13.43 -10.09
C ALA A 53 8.87 14.78 -9.74
N SER A 54 10.08 14.77 -9.17
CA SER A 54 10.83 15.98 -8.88
C SER A 54 11.21 16.75 -10.15
N GLU A 55 11.67 16.07 -11.20
CA GLU A 55 11.96 16.70 -12.50
C GLU A 55 10.70 17.33 -13.14
N MET A 56 9.56 16.64 -12.99
CA MET A 56 8.27 17.07 -13.54
C MET A 56 7.53 18.08 -12.65
N ASN A 57 8.11 18.48 -11.50
CA ASN A 57 7.46 19.32 -10.48
C ASN A 57 6.10 18.79 -10.02
N ILE A 58 6.00 17.46 -9.86
CA ILE A 58 4.83 16.76 -9.33
C ILE A 58 5.02 16.56 -7.83
N SER A 59 4.04 16.99 -7.04
CA SER A 59 4.04 16.77 -5.60
C SER A 59 3.81 15.29 -5.26
N ILE A 60 4.55 14.79 -4.27
CA ILE A 60 4.45 13.41 -3.81
C ILE A 60 3.84 13.42 -2.41
N PRO A 61 2.79 12.63 -2.15
CA PRO A 61 2.20 12.49 -0.82
C PRO A 61 3.15 11.76 0.14
N ASP A 62 3.25 12.25 1.37
CA ASP A 62 4.04 11.64 2.46
C ASP A 62 3.14 10.77 3.38
N ASP A 63 2.25 9.97 2.77
CA ASP A 63 1.24 9.17 3.46
C ASP A 63 1.43 7.66 3.33
N ASP A 64 2.56 7.22 2.75
CA ASP A 64 2.71 5.83 2.29
C ASP A 64 2.46 4.80 3.39
N MET A 65 3.06 4.94 4.57
CA MET A 65 2.90 3.95 5.67
C MET A 65 1.79 4.29 6.67
N GLN A 66 0.88 5.21 6.33
CA GLN A 66 -0.22 5.59 7.23
C GLN A 66 -1.35 4.54 7.21
N PRO A 67 -1.94 4.22 8.37
CA PRO A 67 -3.14 3.39 8.42
C PRO A 67 -4.30 4.00 7.64
N PHE A 68 -5.11 3.17 6.99
CA PHE A 68 -6.27 3.62 6.22
C PHE A 68 -7.50 2.76 6.44
N GLU A 69 -8.67 3.39 6.32
CA GLU A 69 -9.97 2.75 6.56
C GLU A 69 -10.49 2.07 5.29
N LEU A 70 -10.81 0.78 5.39
CA LEU A 70 -11.51 0.02 4.38
C LEU A 70 -13.01 0.29 4.48
N LYS A 71 -13.51 1.19 3.65
CA LYS A 71 -14.92 1.64 3.68
C LYS A 71 -15.97 0.53 3.55
N LEU A 72 -15.60 -0.61 2.93
CA LEU A 72 -16.53 -1.72 2.73
C LEU A 72 -16.67 -2.60 3.99
N ASP A 73 -15.57 -2.78 4.72
CA ASP A 73 -15.51 -3.66 5.90
C ASP A 73 -15.60 -2.89 7.22
N GLY A 74 -15.48 -1.54 7.18
CA GLY A 74 -15.44 -0.69 8.38
C GLY A 74 -14.20 -0.91 9.26
N ALA A 75 -13.18 -1.57 8.71
CA ALA A 75 -11.97 -1.97 9.42
C ALA A 75 -10.78 -1.11 8.99
N VAL A 76 -9.78 -1.01 9.85
CA VAL A 76 -8.56 -0.21 9.59
C VAL A 76 -7.44 -1.17 9.21
N PHE A 77 -6.75 -0.89 8.09
CA PHE A 77 -5.52 -1.57 7.75
C PHE A 77 -4.32 -0.75 8.25
N ASP A 78 -3.50 -1.36 9.10
CA ASP A 78 -2.19 -0.83 9.48
C ASP A 78 -1.09 -1.54 8.68
N PRO A 79 -0.39 -0.84 7.78
CA PRO A 79 0.73 -1.39 7.02
C PRO A 79 1.90 -1.86 7.90
N ASN A 80 2.03 -1.33 9.11
CA ASN A 80 3.09 -1.70 10.05
C ASN A 80 2.77 -3.01 10.80
N ASP A 81 1.49 -3.41 10.85
CA ASP A 81 1.04 -4.69 11.37
C ASP A 81 -0.06 -5.30 10.48
N PRO A 82 0.33 -5.83 9.30
CA PRO A 82 -0.62 -6.37 8.33
C PRO A 82 -1.30 -7.64 8.85
N ILE A 83 -0.67 -8.37 9.77
CA ILE A 83 -1.21 -9.62 10.32
C ILE A 83 -2.33 -9.32 11.32
N GLN A 84 -2.09 -8.42 12.27
CA GLN A 84 -3.14 -8.00 13.21
C GLN A 84 -4.32 -7.34 12.48
N SER A 85 -4.03 -6.59 11.42
CA SER A 85 -5.06 -5.99 10.57
C SER A 85 -5.95 -7.07 9.92
N LEU A 86 -5.38 -8.20 9.51
CA LEU A 86 -6.13 -9.31 8.92
C LEU A 86 -7.12 -9.97 9.89
N GLU A 87 -6.79 -10.05 11.18
CA GLU A 87 -7.70 -10.60 12.20
C GLU A 87 -8.99 -9.77 12.34
N GLN A 88 -8.92 -8.46 12.09
CA GLN A 88 -10.09 -7.58 12.11
C GLN A 88 -11.08 -7.88 10.98
N TYR A 89 -10.61 -8.50 9.89
CA TYR A 89 -11.43 -8.74 8.70
C TYR A 89 -12.29 -10.01 8.78
N GLY A 90 -12.19 -10.80 9.84
CA GLY A 90 -12.95 -12.03 10.02
C GLY A 90 -12.54 -13.13 9.03
N GLY A 91 -11.88 -14.16 9.57
CA GLY A 91 -11.84 -15.50 8.98
C GLY A 91 -12.88 -16.39 9.65
#